data_AF-A0A6P8ML46-F1
#
_entry.id   AF-A0A6P8ML46-F1
#
_cell.length_a   1.000
_cell.length_b   1.000
_cell.length_c   1.000
_cell.angle_alpha   90.00
_cell.angle_beta   90.00
_cell.angle_gamma   90.00
#
_symmetry.space_group_name_H-M   'P 1'
#
loop_
_entity.id
_entity.type
_entity.pdbx_description
1 polymer ?
#
loop_
_entity_poly.entity_id
_entity_poly.type
_entity_poly.pdbx_seq_one_letter_code
_entity_poly.pdbx_strand_id
1 'polypeptide(L)'
;MFLDILLRLRNTHNINGVLLTKNTSQPHPEYYSPEDTCPNRYSGYKKCQDLGWNPYGSSLLMEDWPFPMFYTENQTLIEAVKSCFLKHNAPDMENQQYRPLCALEMKSFMFAAINSESCIKRSDFKLNFNPTQFCDPLGDRNIYWPLAPINRDKNSIILVTARLDASSLFDGISPGAGNVVTGLVTLLATAYYLNILAKDAVVKNTNVVFSLLNGEAFDYIGSSRFIYDLKEGNFNALGGVNLKFDDIKTVIEFGQLTKGKLFLHSNNAQNDEMIKKIQVALNATVLEDSVPPTSIQSFLKEKPDLTAVVISDHGRQFKNKYYNGILDDAESLSFNRSDINGLATALAKIAVHVAEILYKDVVSTGSLDDYDSFQSVEHHILEMLKCYLESAKCPLFHAASSPNAKLINQVLSLYVGVHRVPNIATTLTGQLLAYLTREEVANMTETTCYENHLIWMAGDNNSGLCINSSVNYSTAMSPAFIIDGYDMKSGVYSTWTESIWQTLSVRMFLKPSAATEQLTMILGSSVAGISFVLVWFINSRADILFNSRRAINC
;
A
#
# COMPACT_ATOMS: atom_id res chain seq x y z
N MET A 1 0.84 -12.10 22.64
CA MET A 1 -0.56 -12.46 22.96
C MET A 1 -1.39 -12.80 21.73
N PHE A 2 -1.59 -11.89 20.75
CA PHE A 2 -2.41 -12.18 19.57
C PHE A 2 -1.86 -13.32 18.69
N LEU A 3 -0.58 -13.24 18.32
CA LEU A 3 0.13 -14.31 17.61
C LEU A 3 0.04 -15.66 18.34
N ASP A 4 0.32 -15.67 19.66
CA ASP A 4 0.29 -16.89 20.46
C ASP A 4 -1.07 -17.59 20.43
N ILE A 5 -2.17 -16.81 20.42
CA ILE A 5 -3.52 -17.35 20.28
C ILE A 5 -3.69 -17.97 18.89
N LEU A 6 -3.33 -17.26 17.81
CA LEU A 6 -3.44 -17.80 16.45
C LEU A 6 -2.58 -19.06 16.25
N LEU A 7 -1.36 -19.10 16.79
CA LEU A 7 -0.50 -20.28 16.74
C LEU A 7 -1.11 -21.45 17.52
N ARG A 8 -1.69 -21.20 18.70
CA ARG A 8 -2.43 -22.23 19.45
C ARG A 8 -3.61 -22.77 18.64
N LEU A 9 -4.39 -21.88 18.03
CA LEU A 9 -5.52 -22.24 17.17
C LEU A 9 -5.06 -23.10 15.98
N ARG A 10 -3.99 -22.69 15.27
CA ARG A 10 -3.37 -23.45 14.18
C ARG A 10 -2.99 -24.87 14.58
N ASN A 11 -2.36 -25.03 15.75
CA ASN A 11 -1.88 -26.31 16.23
C ASN A 11 -3.00 -27.27 16.68
N THR A 12 -4.25 -26.79 16.82
CA THR A 12 -5.39 -27.69 17.12
C THR A 12 -5.83 -28.52 15.91
N HIS A 13 -5.51 -28.08 14.69
CA HIS A 13 -6.00 -28.67 13.43
C HIS A 13 -7.54 -28.80 13.33
N ASN A 14 -8.30 -28.11 14.17
CA ASN A 14 -9.76 -28.21 14.27
C ASN A 14 -10.47 -26.91 13.87
N ILE A 15 -9.76 -25.96 13.26
CA ILE A 15 -10.27 -24.63 12.93
C ILE A 15 -10.27 -24.44 11.41
N ASN A 16 -11.42 -24.06 10.89
CA ASN A 16 -11.65 -23.88 9.45
C ASN A 16 -11.59 -22.41 9.00
N GLY A 17 -11.40 -21.47 9.93
CA GLY A 17 -11.34 -20.04 9.62
C GLY A 17 -11.48 -19.17 10.87
N VAL A 18 -11.02 -17.93 10.77
CA VAL A 18 -11.07 -16.94 11.86
C VAL A 18 -11.68 -15.64 11.33
N LEU A 19 -12.72 -15.14 12.01
CA LEU A 19 -13.26 -13.79 11.78
C LEU A 19 -12.77 -12.89 12.90
N LEU A 20 -11.84 -11.99 12.58
CA LEU A 20 -11.40 -10.94 13.49
C LEU A 20 -12.37 -9.77 13.41
N THR A 21 -12.67 -9.20 14.58
CA THR A 21 -13.60 -8.08 14.68
C THR A 21 -12.98 -6.97 15.53
N LYS A 22 -13.12 -5.72 15.09
CA LYS A 22 -12.81 -4.53 15.90
C LYS A 22 -14.11 -3.97 16.44
N ASN A 23 -14.25 -3.94 17.77
CA ASN A 23 -15.33 -3.22 18.41
C ASN A 23 -14.91 -1.76 18.56
N THR A 24 -15.58 -0.84 17.85
CA THR A 24 -15.25 0.59 17.87
C THR A 24 -15.40 1.26 19.23
N SER A 25 -16.12 0.62 20.17
CA SER A 25 -16.25 1.12 21.54
C SER A 25 -15.08 0.74 22.45
N GLN A 26 -14.20 -0.17 22.01
CA GLN A 26 -13.05 -0.60 22.80
C GLN A 26 -11.80 0.18 22.37
N PRO A 27 -10.94 0.58 23.33
CA PRO A 27 -9.68 1.22 22.99
C PRO A 27 -8.78 0.25 22.23
N HIS A 28 -7.83 0.80 21.48
CA HIS A 28 -6.81 0.00 20.79
C HIS A 28 -5.98 -0.83 21.78
N PRO A 29 -5.48 -2.00 21.35
CA PRO A 29 -4.47 -2.73 22.12
C PRO A 29 -3.22 -1.89 22.31
N GLU A 30 -2.44 -2.15 23.36
CA GLU A 30 -1.25 -1.35 23.68
C GLU A 30 -0.23 -1.25 22.52
N TYR A 31 -0.11 -2.32 21.74
CA TYR A 31 0.71 -2.43 20.54
C TYR A 31 0.16 -3.55 19.63
N TYR A 32 0.37 -3.41 18.32
CA TYR A 32 0.06 -4.45 17.33
C TYR A 32 0.82 -4.18 16.03
N SER A 33 1.90 -4.92 15.77
CA SER A 33 2.58 -4.88 14.47
C SER A 33 2.67 -6.31 13.90
N PRO A 34 2.02 -6.59 12.75
CA PRO A 34 2.09 -7.91 12.12
C PRO A 34 3.42 -8.13 11.37
N GLU A 35 4.22 -7.08 11.20
CA GLU A 35 5.52 -7.14 10.54
C GLU A 35 6.58 -7.86 11.37
N ASP A 36 7.68 -8.26 10.75
CA ASP A 36 8.90 -8.67 11.44
C ASP A 36 9.44 -7.56 12.37
N THR A 37 10.13 -7.98 13.42
CA THR A 37 10.98 -7.15 14.28
C THR A 37 12.05 -6.37 13.50
N CYS A 38 12.45 -6.89 12.34
CA CYS A 38 13.35 -6.24 11.40
C CYS A 38 12.71 -6.25 10.00
N PRO A 39 11.95 -5.20 9.62
CA PRO A 39 11.41 -5.09 8.27
C PRO A 39 12.52 -5.19 7.20
N ASN A 40 12.26 -5.89 6.10
CA ASN A 40 13.20 -6.13 4.99
C ASN A 40 14.56 -6.71 5.42
N ARG A 41 14.57 -7.60 6.43
CA ARG A 41 15.76 -8.16 7.10
C ARG A 41 16.91 -8.57 6.17
N TYR A 42 16.60 -9.10 4.99
CA TYR A 42 17.57 -9.70 4.08
C TYR A 42 17.95 -8.82 2.87
N SER A 43 17.28 -7.70 2.67
CA SER A 43 17.32 -6.99 1.37
C SER A 43 18.14 -5.70 1.40
N GLY A 44 18.38 -5.15 2.60
CA GLY A 44 19.09 -3.89 2.79
C GLY A 44 20.62 -3.97 2.76
N TYR A 45 21.27 -2.81 2.77
CA TYR A 45 22.73 -2.65 2.87
C TYR A 45 23.27 -3.18 4.20
N LYS A 46 22.64 -2.80 5.32
CA LYS A 46 22.99 -3.33 6.65
C LYS A 46 21.98 -4.39 7.05
N LYS A 47 22.46 -5.62 7.27
CA LYS A 47 21.63 -6.67 7.88
C LYS A 47 21.23 -6.25 9.30
N CYS A 48 19.97 -6.47 9.64
CA CYS A 48 19.47 -6.14 10.97
C CYS A 48 20.24 -6.94 12.04
N GLN A 49 20.84 -6.25 13.02
CA GLN A 49 21.50 -6.86 14.18
C GLN A 49 20.45 -7.30 15.22
N ASP A 50 20.87 -7.94 16.33
CA ASP A 50 19.99 -8.57 17.33
C ASP A 50 18.91 -7.63 17.92
N LEU A 51 19.14 -6.31 17.93
CA LEU A 51 18.14 -5.31 18.32
C LEU A 51 17.38 -4.81 17.08
N GLY A 52 16.19 -5.36 16.87
CA GLY A 52 15.32 -4.98 15.76
C GLY A 52 14.74 -3.57 15.85
N TRP A 53 14.49 -2.96 14.69
CA TRP A 53 13.89 -1.63 14.55
C TRP A 53 12.44 -1.58 15.05
N ASN A 54 11.70 -2.67 14.89
CA ASN A 54 10.31 -2.81 15.28
C ASN A 54 10.19 -3.71 16.53
N PRO A 55 10.29 -3.17 17.75
CA PRO A 55 10.25 -3.98 18.97
C PRO A 55 8.94 -4.75 19.18
N TYR A 56 7.85 -4.28 18.54
CA TYR A 56 6.51 -4.88 18.66
C TYR A 56 6.16 -5.80 17.48
N GLY A 57 7.11 -6.07 16.59
CA GLY A 57 6.93 -6.92 15.42
C GLY A 57 6.64 -8.37 15.81
N SER A 58 5.53 -8.91 15.31
CA SER A 58 5.09 -10.28 15.58
C SER A 58 5.40 -11.25 14.44
N SER A 59 5.91 -10.77 13.29
CA SER A 59 6.17 -11.57 12.08
C SER A 59 4.95 -12.34 11.56
N LEU A 60 3.74 -11.88 11.88
CA LEU A 60 2.48 -12.49 11.47
C LEU A 60 2.31 -12.52 9.94
N LEU A 61 2.85 -11.52 9.23
CA LEU A 61 2.86 -11.46 7.76
C LEU A 61 3.73 -12.54 7.11
N MET A 62 4.69 -13.10 7.86
CA MET A 62 5.67 -14.07 7.36
C MET A 62 5.27 -15.53 7.65
N GLU A 63 4.12 -15.73 8.29
CA GLU A 63 3.60 -17.06 8.65
C GLU A 63 2.60 -17.57 7.61
N ASP A 64 2.68 -18.87 7.31
CA ASP A 64 1.69 -19.57 6.48
C ASP A 64 0.52 -20.04 7.36
N TRP A 65 -0.69 -19.61 7.01
CA TRP A 65 -1.91 -19.89 7.76
C TRP A 65 -2.78 -20.91 7.01
N PRO A 66 -3.04 -22.10 7.58
CA PRO A 66 -3.78 -23.17 6.89
C PRO A 66 -5.30 -22.93 6.84
N PHE A 67 -5.77 -21.78 7.32
CA PHE A 67 -7.17 -21.41 7.36
C PHE A 67 -7.34 -19.92 6.98
N PRO A 68 -8.49 -19.53 6.43
CA PRO A 68 -8.76 -18.16 6.07
C PRO A 68 -8.94 -17.25 7.29
N MET A 69 -8.48 -16.02 7.17
CA MET A 69 -8.71 -14.95 8.13
C MET A 69 -9.43 -13.79 7.45
N PHE A 70 -10.55 -13.37 8.03
CA PHE A 70 -11.31 -12.20 7.57
C PHE A 70 -11.38 -11.16 8.69
N TYR A 71 -11.48 -9.89 8.32
CA TYR A 71 -11.58 -8.77 9.25
C TYR A 71 -12.83 -7.95 8.98
N THR A 72 -13.50 -7.49 10.03
CA THR A 72 -14.61 -6.54 9.91
C THR A 72 -14.71 -5.60 11.11
N GLU A 73 -15.05 -4.34 10.81
CA GLU A 73 -15.32 -3.29 11.81
C GLU A 73 -16.81 -2.95 11.89
N ASN A 74 -17.64 -3.57 11.05
CA ASN A 74 -19.05 -3.26 10.93
C ASN A 74 -19.82 -3.83 12.14
N GLN A 75 -20.23 -2.93 13.05
CA GLN A 75 -20.92 -3.33 14.28
C GLN A 75 -22.23 -4.08 14.03
N THR A 76 -22.99 -3.71 12.99
CA THR A 76 -24.23 -4.42 12.61
C THR A 76 -23.95 -5.87 12.22
N LEU A 77 -22.88 -6.13 11.47
CA LEU A 77 -22.47 -7.50 11.13
C LEU A 77 -21.99 -8.26 12.36
N ILE A 78 -21.22 -7.60 13.23
CA ILE A 78 -20.71 -8.20 14.47
C ILE A 78 -21.87 -8.62 15.39
N GLU A 79 -22.89 -7.75 15.54
CA GLU A 79 -24.09 -8.04 16.33
C GLU A 79 -24.95 -9.15 15.70
N ALA A 80 -25.07 -9.19 14.38
CA ALA A 80 -25.77 -10.27 13.68
C ALA A 80 -25.09 -11.63 13.92
N VAL A 81 -23.76 -11.70 13.85
CA VAL A 81 -23.00 -12.92 14.15
C VAL A 81 -23.17 -13.32 15.62
N LYS A 82 -23.03 -12.38 16.56
CA LYS A 82 -23.21 -12.63 17.99
C LYS A 82 -24.62 -13.14 18.32
N SER A 83 -25.65 -12.48 17.80
CA SER A 83 -27.05 -12.86 18.04
C SER A 83 -27.37 -14.23 17.46
N CYS A 84 -26.86 -14.56 16.28
CA CYS A 84 -27.01 -15.89 15.67
C CYS A 84 -26.34 -16.98 16.52
N PHE A 85 -25.11 -16.73 17.00
CA PHE A 85 -24.39 -17.63 17.90
C PHE A 85 -25.14 -17.85 19.23
N LEU A 86 -25.59 -16.77 19.88
CA LEU A 86 -26.30 -16.85 21.16
C LEU A 86 -27.64 -17.58 21.03
N LYS A 87 -28.32 -17.44 19.89
CA LYS A 87 -29.61 -18.09 19.64
C LYS A 87 -29.48 -19.58 19.32
N HIS A 88 -28.48 -19.98 18.53
CA HIS A 88 -28.40 -21.34 17.97
C HIS A 88 -27.30 -22.21 18.59
N ASN A 89 -26.16 -21.63 19.00
CA ASN A 89 -24.98 -22.40 19.39
C ASN A 89 -24.82 -22.44 20.93
N ALA A 90 -25.05 -21.31 21.61
CA ALA A 90 -24.84 -21.17 23.06
C ALA A 90 -25.77 -21.98 23.98
N PRO A 91 -27.08 -22.20 23.70
CA PRO A 91 -28.02 -22.71 24.70
C PRO A 91 -27.73 -24.12 25.24
N ASP A 92 -27.12 -24.99 24.43
CA ASP A 92 -26.68 -26.33 24.86
C ASP A 92 -25.43 -26.73 24.07
N MET A 93 -24.28 -26.71 24.73
CA MET A 93 -23.01 -27.04 24.11
C MET A 93 -22.72 -28.55 24.08
N GLU A 94 -23.45 -29.39 24.80
CA GLU A 94 -23.23 -30.85 24.77
C GLU A 94 -24.05 -31.50 23.64
N ASN A 95 -25.28 -31.03 23.41
CA ASN A 95 -26.20 -31.61 22.41
C ASN A 95 -26.29 -30.81 21.11
N GLN A 96 -25.30 -29.98 20.79
CA GLN A 96 -25.32 -29.12 19.60
C GLN A 96 -25.48 -29.89 18.28
N GLN A 97 -25.00 -31.14 18.22
CA GLN A 97 -25.05 -32.00 17.04
C GLN A 97 -26.47 -32.33 16.55
N TYR A 98 -27.50 -32.21 17.39
CA TYR A 98 -28.87 -32.60 17.06
C TYR A 98 -29.72 -31.46 16.51
N ARG A 99 -29.21 -30.22 16.48
CA ARG A 99 -29.97 -29.03 16.10
C ARG A 99 -29.25 -28.22 15.01
N PRO A 100 -29.96 -27.32 14.30
CA PRO A 100 -29.30 -26.44 13.35
C PRO A 100 -28.40 -25.43 14.09
N LEU A 101 -27.16 -25.31 13.61
CA LEU A 101 -26.15 -24.42 14.18
C LEU A 101 -25.92 -23.23 13.28
N CYS A 102 -25.62 -22.08 13.88
CA CYS A 102 -25.11 -20.92 13.16
C CYS A 102 -23.69 -21.19 12.68
N ALA A 103 -23.45 -21.04 11.37
CA ALA A 103 -22.18 -21.29 10.72
C ALA A 103 -21.78 -20.10 9.82
N LEU A 104 -20.47 -19.89 9.71
CA LEU A 104 -19.85 -18.99 8.75
C LEU A 104 -19.14 -19.82 7.68
N GLU A 105 -19.43 -19.55 6.42
CA GLU A 105 -18.61 -20.03 5.30
C GLU A 105 -17.73 -18.88 4.83
N MET A 106 -16.43 -19.14 4.75
CA MET A 106 -15.41 -18.22 4.28
C MET A 106 -14.82 -18.77 2.99
N LYS A 107 -14.93 -18.01 1.90
CA LYS A 107 -14.34 -18.35 0.60
C LYS A 107 -13.14 -17.45 0.36
N SER A 108 -11.95 -18.03 0.29
CA SER A 108 -10.70 -17.34 -0.04
C SER A 108 -9.70 -18.31 -0.68
N PHE A 109 -10.16 -19.08 -1.67
CA PHE A 109 -9.29 -20.02 -2.36
C PHE A 109 -8.30 -19.27 -3.26
N MET A 110 -7.01 -19.43 -2.96
CA MET A 110 -5.89 -18.85 -3.67
C MET A 110 -5.34 -19.83 -4.71
N PHE A 111 -5.09 -19.37 -5.93
CA PHE A 111 -4.66 -20.23 -7.04
C PHE A 111 -3.18 -20.63 -7.00
N ALA A 112 -2.32 -19.78 -6.44
CA ALA A 112 -0.89 -20.05 -6.30
C ALA A 112 -0.60 -21.00 -5.12
N ALA A 113 0.53 -21.69 -5.19
CA ALA A 113 1.01 -22.55 -4.11
C ALA A 113 2.54 -22.67 -4.15
N ILE A 114 3.12 -23.11 -3.02
CA ILE A 114 4.54 -23.41 -2.82
C ILE A 114 5.44 -22.17 -2.77
N ASN A 115 5.73 -21.54 -3.91
CA ASN A 115 6.62 -20.39 -4.01
C ASN A 115 6.47 -19.65 -5.35
N SER A 116 7.03 -18.44 -5.44
CA SER A 116 6.98 -17.58 -6.63
C SER A 116 7.55 -18.27 -7.88
N GLU A 117 8.67 -19.00 -7.76
CA GLU A 117 9.29 -19.74 -8.87
C GLU A 117 8.31 -20.76 -9.49
N SER A 118 7.69 -21.58 -8.65
CA SER A 118 6.73 -22.59 -9.08
C SER A 118 5.46 -21.95 -9.66
N CYS A 119 5.02 -20.85 -9.07
CA CYS A 119 3.84 -20.14 -9.53
C CYS A 119 4.03 -19.50 -10.91
N ILE A 120 5.15 -18.82 -11.14
CA ILE A 120 5.47 -18.18 -12.42
C ILE A 120 5.65 -19.25 -13.51
N LYS A 121 6.42 -20.30 -13.24
CA LYS A 121 6.61 -21.42 -14.19
C LYS A 121 5.29 -22.05 -14.63
N ARG A 122 4.32 -22.18 -13.72
CA ARG A 122 2.97 -22.71 -14.04
C ARG A 122 2.11 -21.72 -14.83
N SER A 123 2.32 -20.42 -14.62
CA SER A 123 1.62 -19.35 -15.34
C SER A 123 2.15 -19.16 -16.76
N ASP A 124 3.45 -19.40 -16.97
CA ASP A 124 4.14 -19.28 -18.27
C ASP A 124 3.95 -20.49 -19.20
N PHE A 125 3.09 -21.45 -18.83
CA PHE A 125 2.86 -22.64 -19.64
C PHE A 125 2.04 -22.32 -20.91
N LYS A 126 2.73 -21.92 -21.98
CA LYS A 126 2.17 -21.44 -23.27
C LYS A 126 1.45 -22.49 -24.12
N LEU A 127 1.39 -23.76 -23.70
CA LEU A 127 0.75 -24.84 -24.46
C LEU A 127 -0.77 -24.92 -24.23
N ASN A 128 -1.34 -24.12 -23.31
CA ASN A 128 -2.77 -24.05 -23.08
C ASN A 128 -3.43 -22.98 -23.96
N PHE A 129 -4.51 -23.35 -24.67
CA PHE A 129 -5.31 -22.40 -25.46
C PHE A 129 -5.95 -21.28 -24.61
N ASN A 130 -6.19 -21.56 -23.32
CA ASN A 130 -6.61 -20.59 -22.31
C ASN A 130 -5.58 -20.60 -21.18
N PRO A 131 -4.53 -19.78 -21.24
CA PRO A 131 -3.51 -19.76 -20.20
C PRO A 131 -4.15 -19.31 -18.88
N THR A 132 -4.06 -20.18 -17.87
CA THR A 132 -4.49 -19.86 -16.51
C THR A 132 -3.34 -19.20 -15.79
N GLN A 133 -3.52 -17.94 -15.41
CA GLN A 133 -2.55 -17.24 -14.58
C GLN A 133 -2.79 -17.61 -13.10
N PHE A 134 -1.72 -17.93 -12.38
CA PHE A 134 -1.80 -18.33 -10.96
C PHE A 134 -1.36 -17.23 -10.00
N CYS A 135 -0.43 -16.36 -10.41
CA CYS A 135 0.03 -15.21 -9.64
C CYS A 135 0.49 -14.07 -10.56
N ASP A 136 0.67 -12.91 -9.93
CA ASP A 136 1.27 -11.71 -10.52
C ASP A 136 2.44 -11.22 -9.64
N PRO A 137 3.50 -10.66 -10.23
CA PRO A 137 4.50 -9.90 -9.50
C PRO A 137 3.87 -8.74 -8.72
N LEU A 138 4.27 -8.57 -7.46
CA LEU A 138 3.95 -7.33 -6.74
C LEU A 138 4.66 -6.17 -7.42
N GLY A 139 3.95 -5.07 -7.55
CA GLY A 139 4.51 -3.86 -8.13
C GLY A 139 3.45 -2.85 -8.54
N ASP A 140 3.91 -1.66 -8.87
CA ASP A 140 3.10 -0.56 -9.38
C ASP A 140 4.02 0.44 -10.08
N ARG A 141 4.03 1.71 -9.66
CA ARG A 141 4.80 2.80 -10.23
C ARG A 141 5.39 3.69 -9.15
N ASN A 142 6.61 4.13 -9.36
CA ASN A 142 7.23 5.22 -8.62
C ASN A 142 6.82 6.56 -9.25
N ILE A 143 6.79 7.62 -8.45
CA ILE A 143 6.43 8.98 -8.89
C ILE A 143 7.67 9.85 -8.79
N TYR A 144 7.92 10.70 -9.78
CA TYR A 144 9.06 11.62 -9.80
C TYR A 144 8.63 13.02 -10.21
N TRP A 145 9.31 14.01 -9.64
CA TRP A 145 9.19 15.39 -10.03
C TRP A 145 10.52 16.13 -9.89
N PRO A 146 11.12 16.62 -10.98
CA PRO A 146 12.28 17.49 -10.90
C PRO A 146 11.86 18.95 -10.69
N LEU A 147 12.58 19.68 -9.83
CA LEU A 147 12.33 21.10 -9.54
C LEU A 147 12.45 21.96 -10.81
N ALA A 148 13.44 21.68 -11.65
CA ALA A 148 13.59 22.27 -12.97
C ALA A 148 13.78 21.18 -14.04
N PRO A 149 13.48 21.44 -15.32
CA PRO A 149 13.79 20.51 -16.41
C PRO A 149 15.26 20.08 -16.39
N ILE A 150 15.51 18.78 -16.48
CA ILE A 150 16.88 18.24 -16.50
C ILE A 150 17.44 18.40 -17.92
N ASN A 151 18.58 19.07 -18.04
CA ASN A 151 19.34 19.16 -19.28
C ASN A 151 20.46 18.11 -19.27
N ARG A 152 20.83 17.60 -20.45
CA ARG A 152 21.90 16.59 -20.62
C ARG A 152 23.27 17.04 -20.07
N ASP A 153 23.49 18.35 -19.97
CA ASP A 153 24.76 18.95 -19.52
C ASP A 153 24.78 19.28 -18.00
N LYS A 154 23.65 19.12 -17.30
CA LYS A 154 23.55 19.34 -15.84
C LYS A 154 23.71 18.00 -15.12
N ASN A 155 24.93 17.78 -14.63
CA ASN A 155 25.41 16.44 -14.25
C ASN A 155 25.12 16.02 -12.80
N SER A 156 24.30 16.75 -12.02
CA SER A 156 24.09 16.32 -10.62
C SER A 156 22.72 16.59 -10.04
N ILE A 157 22.26 15.66 -9.19
CA ILE A 157 20.98 15.75 -8.51
C ILE A 157 21.10 15.50 -6.99
N ILE A 158 20.22 16.16 -6.25
CA ILE A 158 19.85 15.82 -4.87
C ILE A 158 18.50 15.12 -4.95
N LEU A 159 18.43 13.88 -4.47
CA LEU A 159 17.21 13.09 -4.44
C LEU A 159 16.52 13.27 -3.09
N VAL A 160 15.28 13.75 -3.10
CA VAL A 160 14.43 13.81 -1.90
C VAL A 160 13.34 12.75 -2.05
N THR A 161 13.27 11.81 -1.12
CA THR A 161 12.40 10.64 -1.25
C THR A 161 11.59 10.31 0.00
N ALA A 162 10.50 9.59 -0.21
CA ALA A 162 9.69 8.98 0.84
C ALA A 162 9.02 7.73 0.26
N ARG A 163 8.68 6.80 1.14
CA ARG A 163 7.88 5.62 0.78
C ARG A 163 6.45 6.01 0.39
N LEU A 164 5.86 5.25 -0.54
CA LEU A 164 4.48 5.41 -1.01
C LEU A 164 3.56 4.29 -0.49
N ASP A 165 4.12 3.19 0.01
CA ASP A 165 3.38 1.99 0.37
C ASP A 165 3.51 1.55 1.83
N ALA A 166 2.45 0.90 2.29
CA ALA A 166 2.36 0.16 3.54
C ALA A 166 1.92 -1.28 3.28
N SER A 167 2.02 -2.11 4.32
CA SER A 167 1.48 -3.47 4.33
C SER A 167 0.54 -3.66 5.51
N SER A 168 -0.25 -4.73 5.45
CA SER A 168 -1.10 -5.21 6.55
C SER A 168 -1.48 -6.68 6.33
N LEU A 169 -2.08 -7.31 7.35
CA LEU A 169 -2.53 -8.70 7.26
C LEU A 169 -3.73 -8.89 6.32
N PHE A 170 -4.53 -7.84 6.09
CA PHE A 170 -5.80 -7.94 5.39
C PHE A 170 -5.80 -7.14 4.09
N ASP A 171 -6.17 -7.82 3.01
CA ASP A 171 -6.36 -7.19 1.70
C ASP A 171 -7.37 -6.03 1.78
N GLY A 172 -7.10 -4.98 1.00
CA GLY A 172 -7.92 -3.77 0.94
C GLY A 172 -7.79 -2.81 2.12
N ILE A 173 -7.00 -3.13 3.16
CA ILE A 173 -6.84 -2.28 4.35
C ILE A 173 -5.35 -2.13 4.69
N SER A 174 -4.68 -1.11 4.18
CA SER A 174 -3.30 -0.77 4.54
C SER A 174 -3.16 0.73 4.78
N PRO A 175 -3.57 1.24 5.96
CA PRO A 175 -3.69 2.68 6.20
C PRO A 175 -2.34 3.41 6.26
N GLY A 176 -1.34 2.82 6.95
CA GLY A 176 0.04 3.35 6.96
C GLY A 176 0.18 4.78 7.49
N ALA A 177 -0.65 5.20 8.45
CA ALA A 177 -0.72 6.58 8.92
C ALA A 177 0.64 7.10 9.43
N GLY A 178 1.17 6.49 10.49
CA GLY A 178 2.47 6.88 11.03
C GLY A 178 3.63 6.40 10.17
N ASN A 179 3.50 5.22 9.55
CA ASN A 179 4.57 4.64 8.75
C ASN A 179 4.87 5.42 7.46
N VAL A 180 3.84 5.73 6.67
CA VAL A 180 3.94 6.24 5.30
C VAL A 180 3.47 7.68 5.21
N VAL A 181 2.22 7.94 5.62
CA VAL A 181 1.51 9.20 5.32
C VAL A 181 2.27 10.40 5.87
N THR A 182 2.85 10.31 7.07
CA THR A 182 3.61 11.42 7.68
C THR A 182 4.82 11.83 6.85
N GLY A 183 5.62 10.87 6.36
CA GLY A 183 6.77 11.12 5.50
C GLY A 183 6.37 11.60 4.10
N LEU A 184 5.37 10.94 3.51
CA LEU A 184 4.81 11.26 2.19
C LEU A 184 4.26 12.70 2.15
N VAL A 185 3.44 13.09 3.12
CA VAL A 185 2.86 14.44 3.19
C VAL A 185 3.94 15.50 3.40
N THR A 186 4.95 15.19 4.20
CA THR A 186 6.11 16.10 4.39
C THR A 186 6.88 16.29 3.09
N LEU A 187 7.07 15.23 2.30
CA LEU A 187 7.70 15.32 0.98
C LEU A 187 6.89 16.19 0.02
N LEU A 188 5.58 15.95 -0.09
CA LEU A 188 4.69 16.73 -0.94
C LEU A 188 4.69 18.22 -0.55
N ALA A 189 4.66 18.51 0.75
CA ALA A 189 4.73 19.87 1.28
C ALA A 189 6.07 20.54 1.01
N THR A 190 7.17 19.79 1.12
CA THR A 190 8.52 20.28 0.80
C THR A 190 8.62 20.63 -0.69
N ALA A 191 8.08 19.78 -1.57
CA ALA A 191 8.02 20.03 -3.01
C ALA A 191 7.17 21.25 -3.36
N TYR A 192 5.98 21.35 -2.77
CA TYR A 192 5.08 22.51 -2.89
C TYR A 192 5.78 23.82 -2.53
N TYR A 193 6.39 23.86 -1.35
CA TYR A 193 7.02 25.08 -0.87
C TYR A 193 8.29 25.43 -1.66
N LEU A 194 9.10 24.43 -2.00
CA LEU A 194 10.29 24.66 -2.82
C LEU A 194 9.93 25.15 -4.24
N ASN A 195 8.84 24.66 -4.82
CA ASN A 195 8.33 25.16 -6.10
C ASN A 195 7.94 26.64 -6.04
N ILE A 196 7.32 27.07 -4.93
CA ILE A 196 6.98 28.50 -4.70
C ILE A 196 8.25 29.34 -4.62
N LEU A 197 9.23 28.92 -3.81
CA LEU A 197 10.49 29.64 -3.65
C LEU A 197 11.28 29.72 -4.98
N ALA A 198 11.21 28.67 -5.79
CA ALA A 198 11.99 28.54 -7.02
C ALA A 198 11.30 29.05 -8.29
N LYS A 199 10.08 29.61 -8.19
CA LYS A 199 9.25 29.98 -9.35
C LYS A 199 9.97 30.85 -10.39
N ASP A 200 10.71 31.86 -9.92
CA ASP A 200 11.47 32.80 -10.76
C ASP A 200 12.99 32.57 -10.67
N ALA A 201 13.40 31.44 -10.08
CA ALA A 201 14.79 31.16 -9.76
C ALA A 201 15.49 30.35 -10.85
N VAL A 202 16.73 30.72 -11.17
CA VAL A 202 17.59 29.92 -12.04
C VAL A 202 18.32 28.86 -11.21
N VAL A 203 17.90 27.60 -11.37
CA VAL A 203 18.57 26.44 -10.76
C VAL A 203 19.99 26.31 -11.31
N LYS A 204 20.96 26.09 -10.41
CA LYS A 204 22.40 25.85 -10.67
C LYS A 204 22.63 24.56 -11.49
N ASN A 205 23.86 24.04 -11.40
CA ASN A 205 24.30 22.76 -11.96
C ASN A 205 23.77 21.54 -11.17
N THR A 206 23.29 21.73 -9.94
CA THR A 206 22.66 20.68 -9.14
C THR A 206 21.15 20.91 -9.10
N ASN A 207 20.37 19.91 -9.48
CA ASN A 207 18.90 19.96 -9.42
C ASN A 207 18.37 19.18 -8.22
N VAL A 208 17.12 19.43 -7.82
CA VAL A 208 16.42 18.63 -6.81
C VAL A 208 15.39 17.76 -7.52
N VAL A 209 15.41 16.46 -7.25
CA VAL A 209 14.41 15.52 -7.76
C VAL A 209 13.68 14.93 -6.57
N PHE A 210 12.36 15.09 -6.56
CA PHE A 210 11.49 14.44 -5.60
C PHE A 210 11.04 13.09 -6.14
N SER A 211 11.04 12.07 -5.29
CA SER A 211 10.63 10.72 -5.66
C SER A 211 9.80 10.04 -4.57
N LEU A 212 8.64 9.50 -4.94
CA LEU A 212 7.87 8.61 -4.08
C LEU A 212 8.05 7.18 -4.58
N LEU A 213 8.62 6.33 -3.74
CA LEU A 213 9.03 4.97 -4.07
C LEU A 213 8.01 3.97 -3.53
N ASN A 214 7.53 3.08 -4.39
CA ASN A 214 6.45 2.14 -4.12
C ASN A 214 6.96 0.70 -3.97
N GLY A 215 6.31 -0.10 -3.15
CA GLY A 215 6.75 -1.47 -2.82
C GLY A 215 7.97 -1.53 -1.91
N GLU A 216 8.25 -0.48 -1.14
CA GLU A 216 9.33 -0.45 -0.16
C GLU A 216 9.07 -1.39 1.03
N ALA A 217 7.80 -1.72 1.34
CA ALA A 217 7.46 -2.71 2.36
C ALA A 217 7.81 -4.16 1.97
N PHE A 218 8.09 -4.43 0.69
CA PHE A 218 8.24 -5.77 0.12
C PHE A 218 9.65 -5.98 -0.45
N ASP A 219 10.67 -5.83 0.38
CA ASP A 219 12.08 -5.94 -0.02
C ASP A 219 12.49 -4.90 -1.07
N TYR A 220 12.05 -3.65 -0.87
CA TYR A 220 12.54 -2.49 -1.62
C TYR A 220 12.31 -2.57 -3.14
N ILE A 221 11.11 -2.99 -3.56
CA ILE A 221 10.78 -3.19 -4.99
C ILE A 221 11.03 -1.91 -5.80
N GLY A 222 10.51 -0.77 -5.36
CA GLY A 222 10.56 0.48 -6.10
C GLY A 222 11.96 1.07 -6.19
N SER A 223 12.67 1.15 -5.06
CA SER A 223 14.01 1.71 -4.99
C SER A 223 15.04 0.82 -5.71
N SER A 224 14.96 -0.51 -5.55
CA SER A 224 15.83 -1.43 -6.29
C SER A 224 15.59 -1.37 -7.81
N ARG A 225 14.32 -1.27 -8.24
CA ARG A 225 13.97 -1.09 -9.65
C ARG A 225 14.48 0.24 -10.20
N PHE A 226 14.34 1.32 -9.45
CA PHE A 226 14.86 2.63 -9.85
C PHE A 226 16.37 2.60 -10.08
N ILE A 227 17.13 2.03 -9.13
CA ILE A 227 18.59 1.92 -9.25
C ILE A 227 19.00 1.02 -10.43
N TYR A 228 18.28 -0.09 -10.63
CA TYR A 228 18.49 -0.95 -11.79
C TYR A 228 18.33 -0.18 -13.11
N ASP A 229 17.25 0.59 -13.26
CA ASP A 229 16.99 1.37 -14.48
C ASP A 229 18.04 2.47 -14.71
N LEU A 230 18.59 3.06 -13.66
CA LEU A 230 19.70 4.02 -13.76
C LEU A 230 21.00 3.36 -14.22
N LYS A 231 21.30 2.14 -13.78
CA LYS A 231 22.51 1.39 -14.16
C LYS A 231 22.43 0.90 -15.60
N GLU A 232 21.27 0.39 -16.01
CA GLU A 232 21.04 -0.11 -17.37
C GLU A 232 20.78 1.02 -18.39
N GLY A 233 20.62 2.27 -17.93
CA GLY A 233 20.35 3.42 -18.79
C GLY A 233 18.94 3.41 -19.40
N ASN A 234 17.98 2.76 -18.72
CA ASN A 234 16.59 2.63 -19.14
C ASN A 234 15.63 3.60 -18.40
N PHE A 235 16.17 4.43 -17.50
CA PHE A 235 15.38 5.39 -16.75
C PHE A 235 15.01 6.63 -17.57
N ASN A 236 13.72 6.82 -17.86
CA ASN A 236 13.20 7.86 -18.75
C ASN A 236 12.14 8.78 -18.11
N ALA A 237 11.87 8.64 -16.81
CA ALA A 237 10.80 9.37 -16.13
C ALA A 237 11.08 10.89 -16.01
N LEU A 238 12.32 11.37 -16.22
CA LEU A 238 12.68 12.78 -16.10
C LEU A 238 12.79 13.48 -17.46
N GLY A 239 11.73 13.41 -18.28
CA GLY A 239 11.66 14.08 -19.58
C GLY A 239 12.53 13.46 -20.66
N GLY A 240 12.74 12.13 -20.63
CA GLY A 240 13.54 11.40 -21.63
C GLY A 240 15.05 11.59 -21.51
N VAL A 241 15.53 12.17 -20.41
CA VAL A 241 16.96 12.22 -20.08
C VAL A 241 17.35 10.97 -19.30
N ASN A 242 18.38 10.28 -19.77
CA ASN A 242 18.99 9.16 -19.06
C ASN A 242 19.92 9.69 -17.96
N LEU A 243 19.40 9.73 -16.73
CA LEU A 243 20.18 10.00 -15.53
C LEU A 243 21.08 8.79 -15.21
N LYS A 244 22.34 9.03 -14.87
CA LYS A 244 23.23 7.97 -14.37
C LYS A 244 23.16 7.91 -12.85
N PHE A 245 23.42 6.75 -12.29
CA PHE A 245 23.49 6.59 -10.83
C PHE A 245 24.56 7.49 -10.18
N ASP A 246 25.66 7.76 -10.87
CA ASP A 246 26.74 8.64 -10.39
C ASP A 246 26.37 10.13 -10.35
N ASP A 247 25.30 10.53 -11.05
CA ASP A 247 24.81 11.91 -11.01
C ASP A 247 24.11 12.21 -9.68
N ILE A 248 23.74 11.18 -8.89
CA ILE A 248 23.15 11.35 -7.56
C ILE A 248 24.25 11.68 -6.55
N LYS A 249 24.18 12.89 -5.98
CA LYS A 249 25.14 13.36 -4.96
C LYS A 249 24.69 13.03 -3.54
N THR A 250 23.42 13.32 -3.25
CA THR A 250 22.85 13.23 -1.91
C THR A 250 21.44 12.66 -1.98
N VAL A 251 21.10 11.78 -1.05
CA VAL A 251 19.74 11.24 -0.88
C VAL A 251 19.20 11.65 0.49
N ILE A 252 18.06 12.32 0.51
CA ILE A 252 17.33 12.72 1.72
C ILE A 252 16.02 11.95 1.75
N GLU A 253 15.76 11.19 2.81
CA GLU A 253 14.50 10.44 2.95
C GLU A 253 13.70 10.89 4.17
N PHE A 254 12.40 11.11 3.99
CA PHE A 254 11.46 11.32 5.10
C PHE A 254 10.82 9.99 5.49
N GLY A 255 10.98 9.57 6.74
CA GLY A 255 10.42 8.30 7.22
C GLY A 255 9.93 8.39 8.67
N GLN A 256 8.67 8.02 8.92
CA GLN A 256 8.04 8.04 10.24
C GLN A 256 8.26 9.37 10.98
N LEU A 257 7.43 10.38 10.69
CA LEU A 257 7.54 11.70 11.28
C LEU A 257 6.36 11.99 12.21
N THR A 258 6.65 12.36 13.46
CA THR A 258 5.63 12.79 14.42
C THR A 258 6.10 14.00 15.23
N LYS A 259 5.23 14.52 16.11
CA LYS A 259 5.63 15.56 17.05
C LYS A 259 6.70 15.06 18.03
N GLY A 260 7.73 15.87 18.24
CA GLY A 260 8.76 15.64 19.25
C GLY A 260 10.17 15.79 18.71
N LYS A 261 11.09 15.01 19.30
CA LYS A 261 12.50 15.02 18.97
C LYS A 261 12.74 14.33 17.63
N LEU A 262 13.55 14.97 16.77
CA LEU A 262 13.93 14.44 15.47
C LEU A 262 15.32 13.83 15.49
N PHE A 263 15.53 12.84 14.63
CA PHE A 263 16.78 12.13 14.44
C PHE A 263 17.20 12.18 12.98
N LEU A 264 18.51 12.33 12.75
CA LEU A 264 19.13 12.25 11.43
C LEU A 264 20.00 11.00 11.39
N HIS A 265 19.56 10.04 10.60
CA HIS A 265 20.23 8.77 10.36
C HIS A 265 21.08 8.89 9.10
N SER A 266 22.41 8.96 9.23
CA SER A 266 23.28 9.20 8.09
C SER A 266 24.55 8.36 8.14
N ASN A 267 25.10 8.08 6.96
CA ASN A 267 26.41 7.45 6.79
C ASN A 267 27.56 8.46 6.67
N ASN A 268 27.29 9.76 6.50
CA ASN A 268 28.31 10.78 6.24
C ASN A 268 27.94 12.18 6.77
N ALA A 269 27.21 12.28 7.88
CA ALA A 269 26.74 13.56 8.41
C ALA A 269 27.89 14.48 8.87
N GLN A 270 29.02 13.92 9.29
CA GLN A 270 30.16 14.71 9.77
C GLN A 270 30.88 15.48 8.66
N ASN A 271 30.84 15.01 7.41
CA ASN A 271 31.57 15.63 6.30
C ASN A 271 30.67 16.43 5.36
N ASP A 272 29.35 16.28 5.46
CA ASP A 272 28.40 16.96 4.59
C ASP A 272 27.85 18.26 5.21
N GLU A 273 27.98 19.38 4.49
CA GLU A 273 27.54 20.69 4.95
C GLU A 273 26.01 20.83 4.98
N MET A 274 25.30 20.20 4.03
CA MET A 274 23.84 20.24 3.96
C MET A 274 23.23 19.51 5.15
N ILE A 275 23.73 18.33 5.50
CA ILE A 275 23.25 17.57 6.66
C ILE A 275 23.47 18.37 7.95
N LYS A 276 24.61 19.06 8.10
CA LYS A 276 24.85 19.96 9.25
C LYS A 276 23.86 21.12 9.30
N LYS A 277 23.53 21.74 8.16
CA LYS A 277 22.48 22.77 8.08
C LYS A 277 21.13 22.22 8.53
N ILE A 278 20.76 21.02 8.07
CA ILE A 278 19.50 20.36 8.46
C ILE A 278 19.49 20.05 9.96
N GLN A 279 20.60 19.55 10.51
CA GLN A 279 20.75 19.27 11.93
C GLN A 279 20.48 20.51 12.78
N VAL A 280 21.09 21.64 12.43
CA VAL A 280 20.95 22.90 13.16
C VAL A 280 19.52 23.44 13.03
N ALA A 281 18.96 23.46 11.81
CA ALA A 281 17.63 24.00 11.56
C ALA A 281 16.52 23.20 12.26
N LEU A 282 16.65 21.86 12.31
CA LEU A 282 15.65 20.98 12.92
C LEU A 282 15.92 20.67 14.39
N ASN A 283 17.05 21.16 14.96
CA ASN A 283 17.53 20.77 16.30
C ASN A 283 17.52 19.24 16.50
N ALA A 284 17.98 18.52 15.48
CA ALA A 284 17.89 17.06 15.40
C ALA A 284 19.15 16.40 15.98
N THR A 285 18.99 15.17 16.50
CA THR A 285 20.13 14.35 16.95
C THR A 285 20.66 13.50 15.82
N VAL A 286 21.94 13.63 15.50
CA VAL A 286 22.60 12.82 14.46
C VAL A 286 22.98 11.46 15.01
N LEU A 287 22.66 10.42 14.25
CA LEU A 287 23.06 9.05 14.47
C LEU A 287 23.88 8.60 13.25
N GLU A 288 25.20 8.67 13.41
CA GLU A 288 26.14 8.21 12.40
C GLU A 288 26.05 6.69 12.24
N ASP A 289 26.24 6.22 11.01
CA ASP A 289 26.25 4.80 10.66
C ASP A 289 24.97 4.03 11.04
N SER A 290 23.89 4.76 11.28
CA SER A 290 22.57 4.22 11.60
C SER A 290 21.67 4.48 10.41
N VAL A 291 21.18 3.44 9.73
CA VAL A 291 20.20 3.59 8.65
C VAL A 291 19.01 2.66 8.94
N PRO A 292 17.80 3.21 9.15
CA PRO A 292 16.59 2.41 9.35
C PRO A 292 16.22 1.62 8.07
N PRO A 293 15.21 0.72 8.11
CA PRO A 293 14.80 -0.04 6.94
C PRO A 293 13.96 0.85 6.01
N THR A 294 14.63 1.74 5.29
CA THR A 294 14.04 2.69 4.34
C THR A 294 14.70 2.55 2.96
N SER A 295 14.20 3.27 1.96
CA SER A 295 14.63 3.18 0.57
C SER A 295 16.12 3.42 0.39
N ILE A 296 16.74 4.27 1.23
CA ILE A 296 18.19 4.54 1.27
C ILE A 296 19.02 3.24 1.36
N GLN A 297 18.52 2.19 1.99
CA GLN A 297 19.20 0.90 2.07
C GLN A 297 19.57 0.34 0.69
N SER A 298 18.69 0.50 -0.31
CA SER A 298 18.95 0.07 -1.68
C SER A 298 20.05 0.88 -2.34
N PHE A 299 20.10 2.20 -2.09
CA PHE A 299 21.13 3.09 -2.64
C PHE A 299 22.51 2.78 -2.05
N LEU A 300 22.58 2.64 -0.73
CA LEU A 300 23.84 2.34 -0.03
C LEU A 300 24.35 0.93 -0.30
N LYS A 301 23.47 -0.02 -0.64
CA LYS A 301 23.86 -1.37 -1.07
C LYS A 301 24.73 -1.32 -2.33
N GLU A 302 24.48 -0.34 -3.20
CA GLU A 302 25.18 -0.18 -4.47
C GLU A 302 26.32 0.83 -4.42
N LYS A 303 26.17 1.90 -3.63
CA LYS A 303 27.23 2.89 -3.40
C LYS A 303 27.28 3.26 -1.91
N PRO A 304 28.10 2.52 -1.12
CA PRO A 304 28.24 2.75 0.31
C PRO A 304 28.70 4.17 0.68
N ASP A 305 29.49 4.80 -0.20
CA ASP A 305 30.03 6.15 -0.03
C ASP A 305 29.06 7.28 -0.44
N LEU A 306 27.85 6.94 -0.93
CA LEU A 306 26.84 7.93 -1.29
C LEU A 306 26.33 8.64 -0.03
N THR A 307 26.40 9.98 0.01
CA THR A 307 25.86 10.73 1.14
C THR A 307 24.34 10.54 1.23
N ALA A 308 23.87 9.98 2.34
CA ALA A 308 22.46 9.72 2.56
C ALA A 308 22.03 10.13 3.97
N VAL A 309 20.80 10.63 4.11
CA VAL A 309 20.21 10.97 5.42
C VAL A 309 18.72 10.62 5.47
N VAL A 310 18.30 9.90 6.51
CA VAL A 310 16.89 9.70 6.85
C VAL A 310 16.52 10.65 7.99
N ILE A 311 15.46 11.43 7.80
CA ILE A 311 14.86 12.29 8.82
C ILE A 311 13.69 11.53 9.42
N SER A 312 13.76 11.24 10.73
CA SER A 312 12.77 10.42 11.44
C SER A 312 12.46 10.94 12.85
N ASP A 313 11.42 10.39 13.47
CA ASP A 313 11.01 10.67 14.85
C ASP A 313 11.60 9.72 15.90
N HIS A 314 12.47 8.80 15.50
CA HIS A 314 12.96 7.71 16.32
C HIS A 314 14.47 7.53 16.24
N GLY A 315 15.08 7.08 17.33
CA GLY A 315 16.54 6.89 17.40
C GLY A 315 17.01 5.46 17.07
N ARG A 316 16.62 4.46 17.86
CA ARG A 316 17.04 3.05 17.62
C ARG A 316 15.88 2.11 17.32
N GLN A 317 14.69 2.44 17.79
CA GLN A 317 13.48 1.62 17.65
C GLN A 317 12.33 2.53 17.30
N PHE A 318 11.39 2.04 16.49
CA PHE A 318 10.23 2.80 16.06
C PHE A 318 9.39 3.23 17.25
N LYS A 319 8.94 4.48 17.18
CA LYS A 319 7.91 5.00 18.08
C LYS A 319 6.52 4.48 17.69
N ASN A 320 6.30 4.17 16.40
CA ASN A 320 5.07 3.60 15.91
C ASN A 320 4.87 2.18 16.48
N LYS A 321 3.80 2.00 17.25
CA LYS A 321 3.43 0.72 17.86
C LYS A 321 2.60 -0.18 16.95
N TYR A 322 2.17 0.35 15.80
CA TYR A 322 1.26 -0.29 14.86
C TYR A 322 1.85 -0.48 13.47
N TYR A 323 3.19 -0.45 13.33
CA TYR A 323 3.90 -0.50 12.06
C TYR A 323 3.38 -1.62 11.13
N ASN A 324 3.03 -1.27 9.88
CA ASN A 324 2.43 -2.16 8.88
C ASN A 324 1.20 -2.94 9.40
N GLY A 325 0.43 -2.33 10.29
CA GLY A 325 -0.79 -2.89 10.87
C GLY A 325 -2.05 -2.15 10.43
N ILE A 326 -3.20 -2.82 10.55
CA ILE A 326 -4.52 -2.22 10.29
C ILE A 326 -4.89 -1.10 11.28
N LEU A 327 -4.16 -1.00 12.40
CA LEU A 327 -4.34 0.03 13.42
C LEU A 327 -3.37 1.20 13.27
N ASP A 328 -2.53 1.22 12.23
CA ASP A 328 -1.73 2.40 11.87
C ASP A 328 -2.62 3.44 11.18
N ASP A 329 -3.60 3.97 11.93
CA ASP A 329 -4.68 4.84 11.46
C ASP A 329 -4.61 6.24 12.10
N ALA A 330 -5.60 7.10 11.83
CA ALA A 330 -5.67 8.46 12.38
C ALA A 330 -5.68 8.50 13.91
N GLU A 331 -6.30 7.51 14.55
CA GLU A 331 -6.42 7.42 16.01
C GLU A 331 -5.05 7.11 16.63
N SER A 332 -4.27 6.23 15.99
CA SER A 332 -2.91 5.90 16.43
C SER A 332 -1.95 7.11 16.44
N LEU A 333 -2.17 8.06 15.53
CA LEU A 333 -1.42 9.32 15.47
C LEU A 333 -1.94 10.40 16.43
N SER A 334 -3.07 10.15 17.12
CA SER A 334 -3.82 11.17 17.85
C SER A 334 -4.10 12.39 16.99
N PHE A 335 -4.42 12.17 15.70
CA PHE A 335 -4.65 13.25 14.75
C PHE A 335 -5.97 13.94 15.06
N ASN A 336 -5.90 15.24 15.36
CA ASN A 336 -7.06 16.08 15.58
C ASN A 336 -6.92 17.36 14.76
N ARG A 337 -7.95 17.66 13.96
CA ARG A 337 -7.97 18.81 13.05
C ARG A 337 -7.94 20.16 13.77
N SER A 338 -8.41 20.20 15.01
CA SER A 338 -8.47 21.41 15.83
C SER A 338 -7.22 21.62 16.69
N ASP A 339 -6.22 20.74 16.58
CA ASP A 339 -5.01 20.80 17.39
C ASP A 339 -4.08 21.91 16.90
N ILE A 340 -4.09 23.06 17.59
CA ILE A 340 -3.19 24.18 17.33
C ILE A 340 -1.78 23.76 17.77
N ASN A 341 -0.79 23.84 16.86
CA ASN A 341 0.55 23.28 17.05
C ASN A 341 0.62 21.74 17.09
N GLY A 342 -0.34 21.08 16.44
CA GLY A 342 -0.42 19.62 16.35
C GLY A 342 0.58 18.98 15.37
N LEU A 343 0.18 17.84 14.81
CA LEU A 343 0.99 17.09 13.84
C LEU A 343 1.31 17.92 12.59
N ALA A 344 0.33 18.64 12.04
CA ALA A 344 0.50 19.43 10.81
C ALA A 344 1.59 20.49 10.97
N THR A 345 1.61 21.21 12.09
CA THR A 345 2.62 22.22 12.41
C THR A 345 4.02 21.61 12.53
N ALA A 346 4.15 20.43 13.14
CA ALA A 346 5.43 19.74 13.27
C ALA A 346 5.99 19.32 11.90
N LEU A 347 5.14 18.76 11.02
CA LEU A 347 5.52 18.40 9.66
C LEU A 347 5.83 19.64 8.81
N ALA A 348 5.08 20.74 8.98
CA ALA A 348 5.31 22.00 8.28
C ALA A 348 6.69 22.59 8.58
N LYS A 349 7.11 22.59 9.86
CA LYS A 349 8.46 23.03 10.26
C LYS A 349 9.56 22.24 9.55
N ILE A 350 9.40 20.93 9.44
CA ILE A 350 10.36 20.07 8.75
C ILE A 350 10.39 20.41 7.26
N ALA A 351 9.22 20.46 6.62
CA ALA A 351 9.11 20.73 5.18
C ALA A 351 9.69 22.11 4.80
N VAL A 352 9.36 23.15 5.57
CA VAL A 352 9.82 24.52 5.35
C VAL A 352 11.34 24.61 5.48
N HIS A 353 11.91 24.16 6.60
CA HIS A 353 13.36 24.26 6.80
C HIS A 353 14.17 23.43 5.81
N VAL A 354 13.71 22.23 5.47
CA VAL A 354 14.40 21.40 4.46
C VAL A 354 14.32 22.06 3.09
N ALA A 355 13.16 22.59 2.68
CA ALA A 355 13.02 23.31 1.42
C ALA A 355 13.90 24.58 1.35
N GLU A 356 13.97 25.38 2.42
CA GLU A 356 14.84 26.57 2.47
C GLU A 356 16.32 26.22 2.32
N ILE A 357 16.76 25.12 2.93
CA ILE A 357 18.14 24.62 2.82
C ILE A 357 18.41 24.16 1.38
N LEU A 358 17.50 23.36 0.81
CA LEU A 358 17.59 22.91 -0.57
C LEU A 358 17.64 24.09 -1.55
N TYR A 359 16.78 25.08 -1.35
CA TYR A 359 16.72 26.31 -2.15
C TYR A 359 18.06 27.05 -2.15
N LYS A 360 18.65 27.31 -0.98
CA LYS A 360 19.95 27.98 -0.85
C LYS A 360 21.08 27.22 -1.53
N ASP A 361 21.04 25.90 -1.48
CA ASP A 361 22.07 25.06 -2.09
C ASP A 361 21.96 25.08 -3.63
N VAL A 362 20.75 24.99 -4.19
CA VAL A 362 20.52 24.84 -5.64
C VAL A 362 20.28 26.13 -6.40
N VAL A 363 20.00 27.26 -5.75
CA VAL A 363 19.73 28.56 -6.40
C VAL A 363 20.87 29.56 -6.17
N SER A 364 21.22 30.33 -7.21
CA SER A 364 22.38 31.25 -7.22
C SER A 364 22.04 32.66 -6.73
N THR A 365 20.83 33.12 -6.99
CA THR A 365 20.36 34.49 -6.75
C THR A 365 18.90 34.41 -6.32
N GLY A 366 18.65 34.56 -5.02
CA GLY A 366 17.31 34.57 -4.46
C GLY A 366 17.35 35.05 -3.02
N SER A 367 16.55 36.08 -2.70
CA SER A 367 16.23 36.40 -1.31
C SER A 367 15.14 35.44 -0.85
N LEU A 368 15.24 34.97 0.39
CA LEU A 368 14.06 34.47 1.09
C LEU A 368 13.24 35.71 1.45
N ASP A 369 12.40 36.16 0.54
CA ASP A 369 11.41 37.16 0.89
C ASP A 369 10.43 36.52 1.89
N ASP A 370 10.06 37.29 2.92
CA ASP A 370 9.20 36.86 4.04
C ASP A 370 7.75 36.68 3.54
N TYR A 371 7.53 35.62 2.76
CA TYR A 371 6.21 35.19 2.38
C TYR A 371 5.54 34.57 3.61
N ASP A 372 4.28 34.93 3.86
CA ASP A 372 3.34 34.35 4.84
C ASP A 372 3.02 32.88 4.50
N SER A 373 4.10 32.09 4.39
CA SER A 373 4.18 30.84 3.65
C SER A 373 4.13 29.63 4.57
N PHE A 374 4.53 29.80 5.83
CA PHE A 374 4.41 28.76 6.84
C PHE A 374 2.95 28.34 7.04
N GLN A 375 2.03 29.31 7.20
CA GLN A 375 0.60 29.03 7.38
C GLN A 375 0.00 28.34 6.14
N SER A 376 0.45 28.73 4.94
CA SER A 376 0.03 28.07 3.70
C SER A 376 0.48 26.61 3.65
N VAL A 377 1.76 26.33 3.96
CA VAL A 377 2.31 24.97 3.99
C VAL A 377 1.60 24.12 5.05
N GLU A 378 1.40 24.68 6.24
CA GLU A 378 0.66 24.03 7.33
C GLU A 378 -0.78 23.70 6.92
N HIS A 379 -1.48 24.61 6.25
CA HIS A 379 -2.84 24.39 5.75
C HIS A 379 -2.90 23.24 4.72
N HIS A 380 -1.96 23.21 3.75
CA HIS A 380 -1.90 22.13 2.77
C HIS A 380 -1.58 20.78 3.43
N ILE A 381 -0.69 20.75 4.42
CA ILE A 381 -0.42 19.53 5.20
C ILE A 381 -1.68 19.05 5.92
N LEU A 382 -2.44 19.95 6.55
CA LEU A 382 -3.67 19.60 7.24
C LEU A 382 -4.71 18.97 6.28
N GLU A 383 -4.93 19.57 5.11
CA GLU A 383 -5.86 19.03 4.11
C GLU A 383 -5.33 17.72 3.49
N MET A 384 -4.02 17.57 3.27
CA MET A 384 -3.42 16.31 2.83
C MET A 384 -3.62 15.20 3.88
N LEU A 385 -3.34 15.46 5.16
CA LEU A 385 -3.54 14.49 6.24
C LEU A 385 -5.00 14.04 6.30
N LYS A 386 -5.96 14.94 6.14
CA LYS A 386 -7.40 14.62 6.07
C LYS A 386 -7.72 13.66 4.92
N CYS A 387 -7.17 13.92 3.73
CA CYS A 387 -7.37 13.09 2.55
C CYS A 387 -6.85 11.66 2.73
N TYR A 388 -5.69 11.49 3.36
CA TYR A 388 -5.08 10.17 3.56
C TYR A 388 -5.61 9.44 4.81
N LEU A 389 -5.90 10.15 5.90
CA LEU A 389 -6.22 9.54 7.19
C LEU A 389 -7.72 9.34 7.44
N GLU A 390 -8.58 10.02 6.70
CA GLU A 390 -10.04 9.94 6.93
C GLU A 390 -10.81 9.48 5.70
N SER A 391 -10.65 10.17 4.58
CA SER A 391 -11.36 9.82 3.35
C SER A 391 -10.70 10.43 2.12
N ALA A 392 -10.50 9.60 1.09
CA ALA A 392 -10.06 10.07 -0.22
C ALA A 392 -11.06 11.02 -0.89
N LYS A 393 -12.32 11.05 -0.43
CA LYS A 393 -13.33 12.02 -0.87
C LYS A 393 -13.13 13.34 -0.13
N CYS A 394 -12.03 14.02 -0.44
CA CYS A 394 -11.66 15.31 0.15
C CYS A 394 -11.56 16.42 -0.92
N PRO A 395 -11.64 17.71 -0.53
CA PRO A 395 -11.52 18.83 -1.48
C PRO A 395 -10.22 18.82 -2.28
N LEU A 396 -9.09 18.52 -1.63
CA LEU A 396 -7.77 18.58 -2.26
C LEU A 396 -7.58 17.51 -3.36
N PHE A 397 -7.97 16.26 -3.11
CA PHE A 397 -7.98 15.24 -4.18
C PHE A 397 -9.01 15.55 -5.26
N HIS A 398 -10.13 16.19 -4.92
CA HIS A 398 -11.11 16.61 -5.93
C HIS A 398 -10.53 17.70 -6.84
N ALA A 399 -9.82 18.68 -6.28
CA ALA A 399 -9.15 19.74 -7.04
C ALA A 399 -8.03 19.20 -7.95
N ALA A 400 -7.28 18.21 -7.47
CA ALA A 400 -6.18 17.57 -8.21
C ALA A 400 -6.65 16.52 -9.25
N SER A 401 -7.91 16.09 -9.20
CA SER A 401 -8.48 15.12 -10.14
C SER A 401 -9.11 15.80 -11.35
N SER A 402 -9.50 15.02 -12.36
CA SER A 402 -10.32 15.52 -13.46
C SER A 402 -11.68 16.05 -12.94
N PRO A 403 -12.30 17.05 -13.61
CA PRO A 403 -13.64 17.50 -13.25
C PRO A 403 -14.64 16.33 -13.16
N ASN A 404 -15.47 16.31 -12.11
CA ASN A 404 -16.46 15.27 -11.81
C ASN A 404 -15.89 13.86 -11.53
N ALA A 405 -14.61 13.74 -11.17
CA ALA A 405 -14.04 12.46 -10.75
C ALA A 405 -14.80 11.87 -9.55
N LYS A 406 -15.12 10.57 -9.63
CA LYS A 406 -15.76 9.84 -8.52
C LYS A 406 -14.71 9.36 -7.55
N LEU A 407 -14.52 10.10 -6.46
CA LEU A 407 -13.59 9.74 -5.38
C LEU A 407 -14.24 8.76 -4.39
N ILE A 408 -13.44 7.83 -3.89
CA ILE A 408 -13.87 6.81 -2.94
C ILE A 408 -14.04 7.46 -1.55
N ASN A 409 -15.15 7.17 -0.88
CA ASN A 409 -15.41 7.68 0.47
C ASN A 409 -14.87 6.72 1.55
N GLN A 410 -13.57 6.46 1.52
CA GLN A 410 -12.87 5.65 2.53
C GLN A 410 -11.38 6.03 2.59
N VAL A 411 -10.68 5.59 3.63
CA VAL A 411 -9.22 5.71 3.74
C VAL A 411 -8.56 4.96 2.59
N LEU A 412 -7.57 5.58 1.94
CA LEU A 412 -6.83 4.94 0.86
C LEU A 412 -5.99 3.78 1.41
N SER A 413 -6.12 2.61 0.81
CA SER A 413 -5.18 1.51 1.05
C SER A 413 -3.87 1.83 0.33
N LEU A 414 -2.78 1.88 1.07
CA LEU A 414 -1.42 2.11 0.56
C LEU A 414 -0.70 0.80 0.21
N TYR A 415 -1.42 -0.31 0.04
CA TYR A 415 -0.82 -1.55 -0.44
C TYR A 415 -0.37 -1.37 -1.90
N VAL A 416 0.83 -1.86 -2.24
CA VAL A 416 1.42 -1.72 -3.58
C VAL A 416 0.54 -2.39 -4.66
N GLY A 417 -0.05 -3.54 -4.34
CA GLY A 417 -0.83 -4.33 -5.30
C GLY A 417 0.04 -5.03 -6.36
N VAL A 418 -0.59 -5.33 -7.49
CA VAL A 418 0.03 -6.04 -8.63
C VAL A 418 0.27 -5.09 -9.80
N HIS A 419 1.41 -5.27 -10.48
CA HIS A 419 1.92 -4.31 -11.47
C HIS A 419 0.95 -4.01 -12.63
N ARG A 420 0.04 -4.93 -12.95
CA ARG A 420 -0.91 -4.79 -14.06
C ARG A 420 -2.16 -4.01 -13.71
N VAL A 421 -2.45 -3.78 -12.43
CA VAL A 421 -3.67 -3.14 -11.95
C VAL A 421 -3.34 -1.70 -11.52
N PRO A 422 -4.01 -0.68 -12.07
CA PRO A 422 -3.79 0.70 -11.65
C PRO A 422 -4.07 0.90 -10.16
N ASN A 423 -3.08 1.39 -9.42
CA ASN A 423 -3.23 1.74 -8.01
C ASN A 423 -3.83 3.15 -7.86
N ILE A 424 -4.94 3.23 -7.10
CA ILE A 424 -5.65 4.49 -6.85
C ILE A 424 -4.82 5.43 -5.97
N ALA A 425 -4.15 4.90 -4.95
CA ALA A 425 -3.31 5.71 -4.06
C ALA A 425 -2.17 6.37 -4.84
N THR A 426 -1.45 5.63 -5.67
CA THR A 426 -0.38 6.15 -6.53
C THR A 426 -0.90 7.19 -7.52
N THR A 427 -2.05 6.94 -8.15
CA THR A 427 -2.63 7.85 -9.14
C THR A 427 -3.04 9.17 -8.50
N LEU A 428 -3.77 9.13 -7.38
CA LEU A 428 -4.18 10.34 -6.66
C LEU A 428 -2.99 11.09 -6.07
N THR A 429 -1.97 10.37 -5.58
CA THR A 429 -0.76 10.99 -5.03
C THR A 429 0.04 11.72 -6.13
N GLY A 430 0.20 11.10 -7.30
CA GLY A 430 0.93 11.73 -8.40
C GLY A 430 0.17 12.91 -9.01
N GLN A 431 -1.17 12.82 -9.11
CA GLN A 431 -2.03 13.95 -9.47
C GLN A 431 -1.92 15.09 -8.45
N LEU A 432 -1.92 14.77 -7.16
CA LEU A 432 -1.75 15.75 -6.10
C LEU A 432 -0.39 16.44 -6.16
N LEU A 433 0.70 15.68 -6.37
CA LEU A 433 2.02 16.27 -6.57
C LEU A 433 2.01 17.23 -7.76
N ALA A 434 1.44 16.80 -8.89
CA ALA A 434 1.34 17.63 -10.10
C ALA A 434 0.52 18.91 -9.87
N TYR A 435 -0.57 18.82 -9.11
CA TYR A 435 -1.39 19.96 -8.72
C TYR A 435 -0.65 20.92 -7.77
N LEU A 436 0.12 20.41 -6.80
CA LEU A 436 0.88 21.23 -5.86
C LEU A 436 2.07 21.92 -6.51
N THR A 437 2.72 21.28 -7.48
CA THR A 437 3.89 21.82 -8.20
C THR A 437 3.53 22.36 -9.59
N ARG A 438 2.28 22.79 -9.76
CA ARG A 438 1.76 23.21 -11.06
C ARG A 438 2.34 24.53 -11.54
N GLU A 439 2.53 24.63 -12.85
CA GLU A 439 2.60 25.90 -13.55
C GLU A 439 1.23 26.13 -14.22
N GLU A 440 0.49 27.12 -13.75
CA GLU A 440 -0.86 27.41 -14.26
C GLU A 440 -0.78 28.06 -15.65
N VAL A 441 -1.51 27.50 -16.61
CA VAL A 441 -1.63 28.07 -17.96
C VAL A 441 -2.95 28.81 -18.06
N ALA A 442 -2.89 30.14 -18.06
CA ALA A 442 -4.07 31.00 -18.02
C ALA A 442 -4.94 30.89 -19.29
N ASN A 443 -6.26 31.00 -19.12
CA ASN A 443 -7.26 31.15 -20.19
C ASN A 443 -7.28 30.02 -21.25
N MET A 444 -7.08 28.78 -20.83
CA MET A 444 -7.13 27.62 -21.73
C MET A 444 -8.40 26.79 -21.52
N THR A 445 -8.99 26.29 -22.61
CA THR A 445 -10.15 25.38 -22.56
C THR A 445 -9.69 23.94 -22.37
N GLU A 446 -10.58 23.05 -21.96
CA GLU A 446 -10.29 21.61 -21.83
C GLU A 446 -9.70 21.01 -23.11
N THR A 447 -10.32 21.31 -24.27
CA THR A 447 -9.89 20.78 -25.56
C THR A 447 -8.48 21.24 -25.95
N THR A 448 -8.21 22.53 -25.79
CA THR A 448 -6.91 23.13 -26.12
C THR A 448 -5.82 22.69 -25.13
N CYS A 449 -6.19 22.40 -23.88
CA CYS A 449 -5.28 21.82 -22.89
C CYS A 449 -4.78 20.43 -23.35
N TYR A 450 -5.71 19.54 -23.76
CA TYR A 450 -5.34 18.21 -24.25
C TYR A 450 -4.57 18.24 -25.58
N GLU A 451 -4.93 19.15 -26.50
CA GLU A 451 -4.21 19.34 -27.76
C GLU A 451 -2.75 19.73 -27.55
N ASN A 452 -2.47 20.50 -26.49
CA ASN A 452 -1.12 20.87 -26.08
C ASN A 452 -0.42 19.82 -25.20
N HIS A 453 -1.02 18.64 -25.02
CA HIS A 453 -0.51 17.57 -24.15
C HIS A 453 -0.31 18.00 -22.68
N LEU A 454 -1.16 18.90 -22.19
CA LEU A 454 -1.17 19.38 -20.81
C LEU A 454 -2.22 18.65 -19.98
N ILE A 455 -2.20 18.86 -18.67
CA ILE A 455 -3.10 18.16 -17.73
C ILE A 455 -4.28 19.06 -17.37
N TRP A 456 -5.50 18.54 -17.58
CA TRP A 456 -6.74 19.21 -17.19
C TRP A 456 -7.25 18.65 -15.85
N MET A 457 -7.31 19.51 -14.84
CA MET A 457 -7.76 19.20 -13.48
C MET A 457 -9.00 20.02 -13.11
N ALA A 458 -9.69 19.67 -12.02
CA ALA A 458 -10.87 20.39 -11.56
C ALA A 458 -10.55 21.79 -11.02
N GLY A 459 -9.44 21.93 -10.31
CA GLY A 459 -9.11 23.13 -9.53
C GLY A 459 -10.07 23.34 -8.34
N ASP A 460 -9.81 24.37 -7.54
CA ASP A 460 -10.55 24.61 -6.28
C ASP A 460 -12.05 24.89 -6.50
N ASN A 461 -12.39 25.52 -7.63
CA ASN A 461 -13.76 25.89 -7.98
C ASN A 461 -14.48 24.86 -8.85
N ASN A 462 -13.84 23.72 -9.15
CA ASN A 462 -14.34 22.70 -10.09
C ASN A 462 -14.69 23.27 -11.49
N SER A 463 -14.10 24.41 -11.85
CA SER A 463 -14.32 25.10 -13.13
C SER A 463 -13.43 24.56 -14.25
N GLY A 464 -12.48 23.69 -13.92
CA GLY A 464 -11.43 23.26 -14.82
C GLY A 464 -10.20 24.18 -14.74
N LEU A 465 -9.02 23.56 -14.68
CA LEU A 465 -7.72 24.20 -14.61
C LEU A 465 -6.75 23.42 -15.51
N CYS A 466 -6.15 24.10 -16.48
CA CYS A 466 -5.06 23.52 -17.26
C CYS A 466 -3.71 23.81 -16.59
N ILE A 467 -2.92 22.76 -16.39
CA ILE A 467 -1.60 22.87 -15.78
C ILE A 467 -0.52 22.26 -16.67
N ASN A 468 0.66 22.86 -16.61
CA ASN A 468 1.89 22.26 -17.05
C ASN A 468 2.58 21.61 -15.84
N SER A 469 3.02 20.36 -15.99
CA SER A 469 3.67 19.60 -14.93
C SER A 469 4.69 18.62 -15.50
N SER A 470 5.84 18.54 -14.84
CA SER A 470 6.92 17.58 -15.14
C SER A 470 6.81 16.29 -14.33
N VAL A 471 5.72 16.11 -13.57
CA VAL A 471 5.49 14.87 -12.80
C VAL A 471 5.35 13.70 -13.75
N ASN A 472 6.09 12.63 -13.48
CA ASN A 472 6.06 11.44 -14.30
C ASN A 472 6.30 10.18 -13.46
N TYR A 473 6.15 9.02 -14.09
CA TYR A 473 6.17 7.73 -13.44
C TYR A 473 7.25 6.82 -14.03
N SER A 474 7.80 5.94 -13.20
CA SER A 474 8.56 4.77 -13.66
C SER A 474 7.92 3.50 -13.12
N THR A 475 8.14 2.36 -13.77
CA THR A 475 7.73 1.06 -13.25
C THR A 475 8.40 0.79 -11.90
N ALA A 476 7.63 0.28 -10.94
CA ALA A 476 8.10 -0.23 -9.65
C ALA A 476 7.77 -1.73 -9.57
N MET A 477 8.56 -2.54 -10.30
CA MET A 477 8.45 -3.99 -10.32
C MET A 477 9.86 -4.56 -10.22
N SER A 478 10.04 -5.61 -9.43
CA SER A 478 11.37 -6.14 -9.15
C SER A 478 12.11 -6.57 -10.43
N PRO A 479 13.40 -6.23 -10.60
CA PRO A 479 14.22 -6.71 -11.70
C PRO A 479 14.28 -8.24 -11.82
N ALA A 480 14.01 -8.98 -10.74
CA ALA A 480 13.92 -10.44 -10.73
C ALA A 480 12.97 -11.01 -11.79
N PHE A 481 11.92 -10.27 -12.16
CA PHE A 481 10.90 -10.69 -13.12
C PHE A 481 11.17 -10.22 -14.55
N ILE A 482 12.28 -9.48 -14.76
CA ILE A 482 12.63 -8.84 -16.04
C ILE A 482 13.93 -9.42 -16.58
N ILE A 483 14.85 -9.80 -15.71
CA ILE A 483 16.11 -10.44 -16.08
C ILE A 483 15.82 -11.88 -16.56
N ASP A 484 16.13 -12.14 -17.82
CA ASP A 484 15.97 -13.47 -18.42
C ASP A 484 16.81 -14.51 -17.68
N GLY A 485 16.18 -15.61 -17.24
CA GLY A 485 16.85 -16.69 -16.53
C GLY A 485 17.33 -16.35 -15.12
N TYR A 486 16.77 -15.31 -14.50
CA TYR A 486 17.11 -14.92 -13.12
C TYR A 486 16.90 -16.05 -12.11
N ASP A 487 17.87 -16.22 -11.20
CA ASP A 487 17.75 -17.13 -10.07
C ASP A 487 16.90 -16.48 -8.96
N MET A 488 15.63 -16.90 -8.89
CA MET A 488 14.65 -16.46 -7.88
C MET A 488 15.08 -16.75 -6.43
N LYS A 489 16.12 -17.56 -6.20
CA LYS A 489 16.64 -17.86 -4.86
C LYS A 489 17.92 -17.10 -4.51
N SER A 490 18.43 -16.27 -5.42
CA SER A 490 19.69 -15.55 -5.24
C SER A 490 19.65 -14.51 -4.10
N GLY A 491 18.47 -14.00 -3.75
CA GLY A 491 18.29 -12.97 -2.72
C GLY A 491 18.82 -11.59 -3.10
N VAL A 492 19.13 -11.35 -4.38
CA VAL A 492 19.64 -10.05 -4.86
C VAL A 492 18.52 -9.04 -5.00
N TYR A 493 17.47 -9.42 -5.75
CA TYR A 493 16.24 -8.68 -5.96
C TYR A 493 15.03 -9.40 -5.34
N SER A 494 14.04 -8.60 -4.95
CA SER A 494 12.75 -9.03 -4.40
C SER A 494 12.01 -10.01 -5.32
N THR A 495 11.38 -11.05 -4.76
CA THR A 495 10.63 -12.06 -5.52
C THR A 495 9.19 -12.21 -5.04
N TRP A 496 8.61 -11.16 -4.47
CA TRP A 496 7.23 -11.15 -4.00
C TRP A 496 6.26 -11.29 -5.18
N THR A 497 5.34 -12.26 -5.06
CA THR A 497 4.22 -12.47 -6.00
C THR A 497 2.92 -12.63 -5.23
N GLU A 498 1.84 -12.08 -5.75
CA GLU A 498 0.51 -12.20 -5.19
C GLU A 498 -0.24 -13.30 -5.93
N SER A 499 -0.88 -14.20 -5.19
CA SER A 499 -1.75 -15.21 -5.77
C SER A 499 -2.94 -14.56 -6.44
N ILE A 500 -3.41 -15.09 -7.56
CA ILE A 500 -4.72 -14.73 -8.09
C ILE A 500 -5.82 -15.48 -7.31
N TRP A 501 -6.96 -14.83 -7.15
CA TRP A 501 -8.18 -15.42 -6.59
C TRP A 501 -9.40 -15.04 -7.44
N GLN A 502 -10.49 -15.78 -7.29
CA GLN A 502 -11.76 -15.48 -7.97
C GLN A 502 -12.68 -14.59 -7.13
N THR A 503 -13.03 -15.04 -5.93
CA THR A 503 -13.98 -14.34 -5.06
C THR A 503 -13.57 -14.52 -3.61
N LEU A 504 -13.50 -13.40 -2.89
CA LEU A 504 -13.35 -13.38 -1.44
C LEU A 504 -14.72 -13.06 -0.83
N SER A 505 -15.27 -13.95 -0.02
CA SER A 505 -16.59 -13.71 0.59
C SER A 505 -16.77 -14.46 1.90
N VAL A 506 -17.60 -13.87 2.77
CA VAL A 506 -18.07 -14.50 4.00
C VAL A 506 -19.59 -14.50 3.97
N ARG A 507 -20.21 -15.65 4.26
CA ARG A 507 -21.66 -15.75 4.44
C ARG A 507 -22.02 -16.48 5.72
N MET A 508 -23.11 -16.05 6.34
CA MET A 508 -23.68 -16.67 7.53
C MET A 508 -24.94 -17.45 7.16
N PHE A 509 -25.08 -18.66 7.70
CA PHE A 509 -26.23 -19.52 7.45
C PHE A 509 -26.46 -20.49 8.60
N LEU A 510 -27.63 -21.12 8.62
CA LEU A 510 -27.92 -22.22 9.53
C LEU A 510 -27.56 -23.54 8.87
N LYS A 511 -26.61 -24.26 9.47
CA LYS A 511 -26.22 -25.61 9.06
C LYS A 511 -27.16 -26.62 9.75
N PRO A 512 -27.88 -27.47 9.01
CA PRO A 512 -28.72 -28.51 9.60
C PRO A 512 -27.86 -29.56 10.34
N SER A 513 -28.49 -30.38 11.18
CA SER A 513 -27.80 -31.49 11.84
C SER A 513 -27.45 -32.57 10.82
N ALA A 514 -26.35 -33.29 11.08
CA ALA A 514 -25.94 -34.41 10.23
C ALA A 514 -27.03 -35.50 10.12
N ALA A 515 -27.81 -35.70 11.19
CA ALA A 515 -28.93 -36.62 11.20
C ALA A 515 -30.03 -36.19 10.21
N THR A 516 -30.36 -34.90 10.15
CA THR A 516 -31.34 -34.38 9.18
C THR A 516 -30.83 -34.48 7.75
N GLU A 517 -29.54 -34.19 7.50
CA GLU A 517 -28.92 -34.34 6.18
C GLU A 517 -28.97 -35.81 5.71
N GLN A 518 -28.55 -36.74 6.56
CA GLN A 518 -28.57 -38.18 6.28
C GLN A 518 -30.00 -38.70 6.04
N LEU A 519 -30.95 -38.32 6.90
CA LEU A 519 -32.35 -38.71 6.74
C LEU A 519 -32.93 -38.21 5.41
N THR A 520 -32.63 -36.97 5.03
CA THR A 520 -33.09 -36.38 3.77
C THR A 520 -32.55 -37.15 2.57
N MET A 521 -31.27 -37.51 2.60
CA MET A 521 -30.64 -38.31 1.55
C MET A 521 -31.24 -39.71 1.46
N ILE A 522 -31.44 -40.40 2.59
CA ILE A 522 -32.07 -41.73 2.64
C ILE A 522 -33.50 -41.69 2.08
N LEU A 523 -34.30 -40.72 2.51
CA LEU A 523 -35.68 -40.55 2.02
C LEU A 523 -35.70 -40.24 0.52
N GLY A 524 -34.85 -39.33 0.05
CA GLY A 524 -34.74 -38.99 -1.37
C GLY A 524 -34.37 -40.21 -2.23
N SER A 525 -33.35 -40.96 -1.82
CA SER A 525 -32.96 -42.20 -2.49
C SER A 525 -34.05 -43.28 -2.46
N SER A 526 -34.77 -43.41 -1.33
CA SER A 526 -35.86 -44.39 -1.18
C SER A 526 -37.04 -44.05 -2.10
N VAL A 527 -37.46 -42.78 -2.15
CA VAL A 527 -38.53 -42.31 -3.03
C VAL A 527 -38.14 -42.48 -4.49
N ALA A 528 -36.91 -42.15 -4.87
CA ALA A 528 -36.41 -42.38 -6.23
C ALA A 528 -36.46 -43.87 -6.60
N GLY A 529 -35.96 -44.76 -5.74
CA GLY A 529 -35.99 -46.20 -5.95
C GLY A 529 -37.41 -46.75 -6.11
N ILE A 530 -38.33 -46.37 -5.20
CA ILE A 530 -39.74 -46.78 -5.27
C ILE A 530 -40.40 -46.24 -6.55
N SER A 531 -40.11 -44.99 -6.93
CA SER A 531 -40.63 -44.38 -8.15
C SER A 531 -40.18 -45.14 -9.39
N PHE A 532 -38.89 -45.50 -9.49
CA PHE A 532 -38.39 -46.32 -10.61
C PHE A 532 -39.10 -47.67 -10.69
N VAL A 533 -39.27 -48.36 -9.57
CA VAL A 533 -39.96 -49.65 -9.52
C VAL A 533 -41.42 -49.51 -9.93
N LEU A 534 -42.13 -48.50 -9.42
CA LEU A 534 -43.54 -48.25 -9.75
C LEU A 534 -43.71 -47.88 -11.22
N VAL A 535 -42.88 -46.98 -11.75
CA VAL A 535 -42.92 -46.58 -13.17
C VAL A 535 -42.60 -47.77 -14.06
N TRP A 536 -41.56 -48.55 -13.73
CA TRP A 536 -41.23 -49.77 -14.46
C TRP A 536 -42.39 -50.77 -14.44
N PHE A 537 -43.02 -50.98 -13.28
CA PHE A 537 -44.17 -51.86 -13.14
C PHE A 537 -45.36 -51.38 -13.99
N ILE A 538 -45.75 -50.11 -13.88
CA ILE A 538 -46.85 -49.51 -14.65
C ILE A 538 -46.56 -49.61 -16.15
N ASN A 539 -45.33 -49.32 -16.58
CA ASN A 539 -44.94 -49.41 -17.99
C ASN A 539 -44.98 -50.86 -18.50
N SER A 540 -44.43 -51.81 -17.72
CA SER A 540 -44.45 -53.24 -18.08
C SER A 540 -45.86 -53.84 -18.15
N ARG A 541 -46.83 -53.22 -17.48
CA ARG A 541 -48.24 -53.63 -17.43
C ARG A 541 -49.18 -52.63 -18.09
N ALA A 542 -48.65 -51.70 -18.90
CA ALA A 542 -49.44 -50.60 -19.46
C ALA A 542 -50.60 -51.11 -20.33
N ASP A 543 -50.39 -52.18 -21.10
CA ASP A 543 -51.41 -52.78 -21.96
C ASP A 543 -52.61 -53.32 -21.15
N ILE A 544 -52.37 -53.81 -19.93
CA ILE A 544 -53.39 -54.34 -19.02
C ILE A 544 -54.04 -53.21 -18.22
N LEU A 545 -53.22 -52.31 -17.69
CA LEU A 545 -53.66 -51.22 -16.79
C LEU A 545 -54.45 -50.14 -17.53
N PHE A 546 -54.07 -49.83 -18.77
CA PHE A 546 -54.72 -48.78 -19.58
C PHE A 546 -55.60 -49.33 -20.69
N ASN A 547 -55.71 -50.67 -20.79
CA ASN A 547 -56.58 -51.39 -21.71
C ASN A 547 -56.58 -50.77 -23.12
N SER A 548 -55.38 -50.66 -23.72
CA SER A 548 -55.25 -50.18 -25.09
C SER A 548 -55.74 -51.27 -26.02
N ARG A 549 -57.06 -51.29 -26.26
CA ARG A 549 -57.61 -51.93 -27.47
C ARG A 549 -56.85 -51.27 -28.62
N ARG A 550 -55.96 -52.03 -29.27
CA ARG A 550 -55.49 -51.73 -30.62
C ARG A 550 -56.74 -51.41 -31.43
N ALA A 551 -56.96 -50.14 -31.74
CA ALA A 551 -57.79 -49.77 -32.87
C ALA A 551 -57.09 -50.39 -34.08
N ILE A 552 -57.65 -51.51 -34.54
CA ILE A 552 -57.30 -52.11 -35.82
C ILE A 552 -57.55 -51.02 -36.86
N ASN A 553 -56.50 -50.59 -37.56
CA ASN A 553 -56.63 -49.76 -38.75
C ASN A 553 -57.61 -50.45 -39.72
N CYS A 554 -58.71 -49.76 -40.04
CA CYS A 554 -59.40 -49.92 -41.32
C CYS A 554 -58.71 -49.06 -42.37
#